data_AF-A0A1S4B758-F1
#
_entry.id   AF-A0A1S4B758-F1
#
_cell.length_a   1.000
_cell.length_b   1.000
_cell.length_c   1.000
_cell.angle_alpha   90.00
_cell.angle_beta   90.00
_cell.angle_gamma   90.00
#
_symmetry.space_group_name_H-M   'P 1'
#
loop_
_entity.id
_entity.type
_entity.pdbx_description
1 polymer ?
#
loop_
_entity_poly.entity_id
_entity_poly.type
_entity_poly.pdbx_seq_one_letter_code
_entity_poly.pdbx_strand_id
1 'polypeptide(L)'
;MANTKLNKLCMDEDDPMLNAEVRCKHGILLQMQTSWSDRNSGRRFWSCPHCEATNCKFFKWRDNEIVDERSKFILPRLVNKIKELEENYDRLKLHLDELEDSKHNANLKEKSMKEKK
;
A
#
# COMPACT_ATOMS: atom_id res chain seq x y z
N MET A 1 15.69 35.78 2.10
CA MET A 1 15.48 35.00 0.86
C MET A 1 15.19 33.58 1.28
N ALA A 2 13.91 33.18 1.28
CA ALA A 2 13.46 31.96 1.94
C ALA A 2 13.87 30.71 1.14
N ASN A 3 14.31 29.70 1.87
CA ASN A 3 14.87 28.45 1.39
C ASN A 3 13.80 27.57 0.72
N THR A 4 13.36 27.94 -0.48
CA THR A 4 12.37 27.22 -1.31
C THR A 4 12.87 25.85 -1.80
N LYS A 5 14.09 25.45 -1.44
CA LYS A 5 14.79 24.30 -2.01
C LYS A 5 14.76 23.04 -1.14
N LEU A 6 14.11 23.08 0.03
CA LEU A 6 14.19 22.00 1.03
C LEU A 6 13.31 20.77 0.77
N ASN A 7 12.49 20.75 -0.29
CA ASN A 7 11.59 19.62 -0.58
C ASN A 7 11.95 18.82 -1.84
N LYS A 8 13.12 19.04 -2.46
CA LYS A 8 13.56 18.22 -3.60
C LYS A 8 14.15 16.90 -3.10
N LEU A 9 13.37 15.82 -3.13
CA LEU A 9 13.92 14.47 -3.11
C LEU A 9 14.25 14.05 -4.56
N CYS A 10 15.27 13.21 -4.74
CA CYS A 10 15.90 12.91 -6.03
C CYS A 10 15.02 12.20 -7.08
N MET A 11 13.74 11.94 -6.80
CA MET A 11 12.80 11.24 -7.68
C MET A 11 11.61 12.11 -8.13
N ASP A 12 11.68 13.41 -7.84
CA ASP A 12 10.54 14.31 -7.94
C ASP A 12 10.48 15.08 -9.29
N GLU A 13 11.54 15.22 -10.08
CA GLU A 13 11.56 16.20 -11.20
C GLU A 13 10.43 16.05 -12.26
N ASP A 14 9.84 14.85 -12.42
CA ASP A 14 8.72 14.59 -13.35
C ASP A 14 7.34 14.44 -12.66
N ASP A 15 7.23 14.71 -11.36
CA ASP A 15 5.98 14.52 -10.62
C ASP A 15 5.02 15.72 -10.82
N PRO A 16 3.87 15.54 -11.49
CA PRO A 16 2.94 16.62 -11.80
C PRO A 16 2.32 17.27 -10.55
N MET A 17 2.37 16.60 -9.38
CA MET A 17 1.86 17.13 -8.12
C MET A 17 2.84 18.05 -7.39
N LEU A 18 4.10 18.17 -7.82
CA LEU A 18 5.04 19.12 -7.19
C LEU A 18 4.74 20.57 -7.48
N ASN A 19 4.23 20.84 -8.68
CA ASN A 19 3.85 22.18 -9.11
C ASN A 19 2.36 22.47 -8.83
N ALA A 20 1.67 21.60 -8.08
CA ALA A 20 0.27 21.79 -7.76
C ALA A 20 0.08 23.04 -6.89
N GLU A 21 -0.60 24.05 -7.44
CA GLU A 21 -1.03 25.23 -6.69
C GLU A 21 -2.25 24.88 -5.83
N VAL A 22 -2.02 24.67 -4.54
CA VAL A 22 -3.10 24.44 -3.57
C VAL A 22 -3.30 25.70 -2.73
N ARG A 23 -4.53 26.20 -2.67
CA ARG A 23 -4.90 27.39 -1.89
C ARG A 23 -5.93 27.05 -0.83
N CYS A 24 -5.87 27.72 0.32
CA CYS A 24 -6.92 27.63 1.33
C CYS A 24 -8.11 28.54 0.99
N LYS A 25 -9.19 28.50 1.80
CA LYS A 25 -10.37 29.36 1.65
C LYS A 25 -10.09 30.87 1.68
N HIS A 26 -8.91 31.27 2.15
CA HIS A 26 -8.46 32.68 2.21
C HIS A 26 -7.59 33.08 1.00
N GLY A 27 -7.43 32.20 0.00
CA GLY A 27 -6.62 32.45 -1.20
C GLY A 27 -5.11 32.30 -1.01
N ILE A 28 -4.65 31.99 0.21
CA ILE A 28 -3.23 31.79 0.53
C ILE A 28 -2.71 30.53 -0.16
N LEU A 29 -1.61 30.66 -0.91
CA LEU A 29 -0.89 29.54 -1.50
C LEU A 29 -0.23 28.71 -0.40
N LEU A 30 -0.52 27.41 -0.38
CA LEU A 30 -0.05 26.48 0.63
C LEU A 30 1.21 25.76 0.19
N GLN A 31 2.18 25.66 1.10
CA GLN A 31 3.38 24.85 0.89
C GLN A 31 3.09 23.39 1.22
N MET A 32 3.66 22.50 0.41
CA MET A 32 3.64 21.06 0.68
C MET A 32 4.57 20.76 1.87
N GLN A 33 4.04 19.97 2.81
CA GLN A 33 4.72 19.54 4.04
C GLN A 33 4.80 18.02 4.07
N THR A 34 5.73 17.48 4.86
CA THR A 34 5.89 16.04 5.11
C THR A 34 5.49 15.73 6.54
N SER A 35 4.65 14.71 6.74
CA SER A 35 4.28 14.21 8.05
C SER A 35 5.38 13.30 8.58
N TRP A 36 5.76 13.50 9.83
CA TRP A 36 6.76 12.70 10.55
C TRP A 36 6.15 12.00 11.76
N SER A 37 4.82 11.87 11.83
CA SER A 37 4.19 11.11 12.90
C SER A 37 4.33 9.61 12.64
N ASP A 38 4.37 8.80 13.70
CA ASP A 38 4.54 7.34 13.58
C ASP A 38 3.50 6.70 12.65
N ARG A 39 2.26 7.22 12.66
CA ARG A 39 1.17 6.71 11.83
C ARG A 39 1.26 7.14 10.36
N ASN A 40 1.89 8.28 10.05
CA ASN A 40 1.86 8.89 8.72
C ASN A 40 3.25 9.30 8.20
N SER A 41 4.31 8.67 8.70
CA SER A 41 5.69 9.05 8.40
C SER A 41 5.96 9.07 6.89
N GLY A 42 6.56 10.16 6.41
CA GLY A 42 6.89 10.38 5.00
C GLY A 42 5.71 10.83 4.12
N ARG A 43 4.46 10.82 4.59
CA ARG A 43 3.29 11.26 3.79
C ARG A 43 3.27 12.77 3.62
N ARG A 44 2.99 13.26 2.41
CA ARG A 44 2.98 14.71 2.11
C ARG A 44 1.57 15.30 2.15
N PHE A 45 1.42 16.53 2.63
CA PHE A 45 0.13 17.21 2.76
C PHE A 45 0.24 18.73 2.59
N TRP A 46 -0.90 19.38 2.42
CA TRP A 46 -1.06 20.84 2.53
C TRP A 46 -1.97 21.17 3.70
N SER A 47 -1.58 22.15 4.51
CA SER A 47 -2.41 22.70 5.59
C SER A 47 -2.31 24.22 5.61
N CYS A 48 -3.35 24.89 6.12
CA CYS A 48 -3.28 26.33 6.33
C CYS A 48 -2.38 26.64 7.55
N PRO A 49 -1.36 27.51 7.42
CA PRO A 49 -0.49 27.87 8.55
C PRO A 49 -1.22 28.71 9.62
N HIS A 50 -2.31 29.39 9.25
CA HIS A 50 -3.10 30.23 10.15
C HIS A 50 -4.31 29.48 10.73
N CYS A 51 -4.17 28.18 11.01
CA CYS A 51 -5.28 27.35 11.48
C CYS A 51 -5.91 27.90 12.78
N GLU A 52 -5.10 28.40 13.70
CA GLU A 52 -5.56 28.96 14.99
C GLU A 52 -6.07 30.40 14.85
N ALA A 53 -5.35 31.27 14.13
CA ALA A 53 -5.70 32.69 14.01
C ALA A 53 -6.95 32.95 13.17
N THR A 54 -7.22 32.12 12.15
CA THR A 54 -8.31 32.34 11.18
C THR A 54 -9.38 31.24 11.21
N ASN A 55 -9.28 30.30 12.16
CA ASN A 55 -10.10 29.08 12.19
C ASN A 55 -10.14 28.37 10.81
N CYS A 56 -8.98 28.33 10.15
CA CYS A 56 -8.83 27.73 8.84
C CYS A 56 -8.45 26.26 8.98
N LYS A 57 -9.44 25.38 8.88
CA LYS A 57 -9.25 23.93 8.98
C LYS A 57 -8.90 23.26 7.64
N PHE A 58 -8.31 24.02 6.71
CA PHE A 58 -7.93 23.45 5.42
C PHE A 58 -6.79 22.45 5.63
N PHE A 59 -7.02 21.22 5.20
CA PHE A 59 -6.06 20.12 5.19
C PHE A 59 -6.32 19.23 3.98
N LYS A 60 -5.29 18.87 3.22
CA LYS A 60 -5.40 17.94 2.08
C LYS A 60 -4.13 17.09 1.97
N TRP A 61 -4.30 15.78 1.86
CA TRP A 61 -3.24 14.83 1.54
C TRP A 61 -2.79 14.97 0.07
N ARG A 62 -1.48 14.84 -0.19
CA ARG A 62 -0.91 14.77 -1.56
C ARG A 62 -1.38 13.51 -2.27
N ASP A 63 -1.37 12.41 -1.52
CA ASP A 63 -1.77 11.06 -1.86
C ASP A 63 -3.29 10.88 -2.03
N ASN A 64 -4.07 11.97 -2.01
CA ASN A 64 -5.36 11.96 -2.68
C ASN A 64 -5.13 11.94 -4.19
N GLU A 65 -4.64 10.80 -4.68
CA GLU A 65 -4.89 10.35 -6.03
C GLU A 65 -6.37 10.57 -6.30
N ILE A 66 -6.64 11.16 -7.45
CA ILE A 66 -7.90 10.93 -8.14
C ILE A 66 -7.89 9.44 -8.43
N VAL A 67 -8.28 8.62 -7.45
CA VAL A 67 -8.56 7.20 -7.67
C VAL A 67 -9.72 7.24 -8.64
N ASP A 68 -9.41 6.91 -9.89
CA ASP A 68 -10.39 6.81 -10.97
C ASP A 68 -11.63 6.07 -10.42
N GLU A 69 -12.82 6.58 -10.75
CA GLU A 69 -14.07 6.07 -10.16
C GLU A 69 -14.21 4.56 -10.41
N ARG A 70 -13.72 4.08 -11.57
CA ARG A 70 -13.66 2.65 -11.88
C ARG A 70 -12.69 1.92 -10.94
N SER A 71 -11.52 2.48 -10.64
CA SER A 71 -10.53 1.92 -9.71
C SER A 71 -11.10 1.70 -8.30
N LYS A 72 -12.05 2.53 -7.83
CA LYS A 72 -12.76 2.30 -6.55
C LYS A 72 -13.55 0.99 -6.52
N PHE A 73 -14.01 0.49 -7.67
CA PHE A 73 -14.72 -0.79 -7.76
C PHE A 73 -13.79 -1.95 -8.12
N ILE A 74 -12.76 -1.71 -8.93
CA ILE A 74 -11.85 -2.74 -9.39
C ILE A 74 -10.87 -3.15 -8.28
N LEU A 75 -10.31 -2.19 -7.52
CA LEU A 75 -9.30 -2.50 -6.50
C LEU A 75 -9.83 -3.44 -5.40
N PRO A 76 -11.01 -3.22 -4.78
CA PRO A 76 -11.52 -4.15 -3.77
C PRO A 76 -11.76 -5.56 -4.32
N ARG A 77 -12.22 -5.67 -5.58
CA ARG A 77 -12.44 -6.96 -6.23
C ARG A 77 -11.14 -7.71 -6.46
N LEU A 78 -10.11 -7.02 -6.93
CA LEU A 78 -8.79 -7.61 -7.14
C LEU A 78 -8.15 -8.04 -5.82
N VAL A 79 -8.23 -7.21 -4.78
CA VAL A 79 -7.72 -7.54 -3.44
C VAL A 79 -8.43 -8.79 -2.89
N ASN A 80 -9.75 -8.86 -2.99
CA ASN A 80 -10.49 -10.06 -2.56
C ASN A 80 -10.11 -11.29 -3.37
N LYS A 81 -9.88 -11.13 -4.68
CA LYS A 81 -9.49 -12.27 -5.53
C LYS A 81 -8.10 -12.77 -5.20
N ILE A 82 -7.15 -11.87 -4.91
CA ILE A 82 -5.81 -12.23 -4.46
C ILE A 82 -5.91 -13.04 -3.16
N LYS A 83 -6.67 -12.54 -2.18
CA LYS A 83 -6.88 -13.25 -0.91
C LYS A 83 -7.44 -14.66 -1.11
N GLU A 84 -8.46 -14.81 -1.95
CA GLU A 84 -9.04 -16.11 -2.28
C GLU A 84 -8.02 -17.05 -2.94
N LEU A 85 -7.19 -16.52 -3.85
CA LEU A 85 -6.15 -17.29 -4.51
C LEU A 85 -5.04 -17.72 -3.55
N GLU A 86 -4.64 -16.84 -2.62
CA GLU A 86 -3.68 -17.15 -1.55
C GLU A 86 -4.20 -18.28 -0.65
N GLU A 87 -5.46 -18.19 -0.18
CA GLU A 87 -6.09 -19.22 0.64
C GLU A 87 -6.20 -20.58 -0.10
N ASN A 88 -6.49 -20.55 -1.39
CA ASN A 88 -6.55 -21.76 -2.22
C ASN A 88 -5.16 -22.37 -2.44
N TYR A 89 -4.14 -21.52 -2.64
CA TYR A 89 -2.76 -21.97 -2.78
C TYR A 89 -2.28 -22.66 -1.51
N ASP A 90 -2.53 -22.07 -0.33
CA ASP A 90 -2.16 -22.64 0.96
C ASP A 90 -2.83 -23.99 1.19
N ARG A 91 -4.12 -24.12 0.85
CA ARG A 91 -4.85 -25.39 0.95
C ARG A 91 -4.31 -26.46 0.02
N LEU A 92 -4.02 -26.10 -1.23
CA LEU A 92 -3.48 -27.03 -2.21
C LEU A 92 -2.09 -27.51 -1.80
N LYS A 93 -1.27 -26.60 -1.26
CA LYS A 93 0.05 -26.91 -0.74
C LYS A 93 -0.01 -27.94 0.38
N LEU A 94 -0.90 -27.76 1.36
CA LEU A 94 -1.10 -28.75 2.43
C LEU A 94 -1.49 -30.13 1.90
N HIS A 95 -2.40 -30.19 0.93
CA HIS A 95 -2.79 -31.47 0.33
C HIS A 95 -1.67 -32.16 -0.43
N LEU A 96 -0.79 -31.41 -1.09
CA LEU A 96 0.38 -31.98 -1.76
C LEU A 96 1.34 -32.62 -0.75
N ASP A 97 1.60 -31.94 0.36
CA ASP A 97 2.44 -32.44 1.44
C ASP A 97 1.86 -33.75 2.04
N GLU A 98 0.55 -33.79 2.31
CA GLU A 98 -0.13 -35.00 2.80
C GLU A 98 -0.07 -36.19 1.84
N LEU A 99 -0.20 -35.92 0.53
CA LEU A 99 -0.09 -36.94 -0.51
C LEU A 99 1.34 -37.47 -0.63
N GLU A 100 2.34 -36.60 -0.47
CA GLU A 100 3.75 -36.98 -0.48
C GLU A 100 4.08 -37.90 0.70
N ASP A 101 3.63 -37.55 1.90
CA ASP A 101 3.75 -38.39 3.10
C ASP A 101 3.05 -39.74 2.94
N SER A 102 1.83 -39.74 2.41
CA SER A 102 1.06 -40.96 2.15
C SER A 102 1.76 -41.88 1.15
N LYS A 103 2.33 -41.32 0.09
CA LYS A 103 3.12 -42.04 -0.91
C LYS A 103 4.41 -42.60 -0.32
N HIS A 104 5.12 -41.82 0.50
CA HIS A 104 6.32 -42.27 1.20
C HIS A 104 6.01 -43.48 2.09
N ASN A 105 4.95 -43.40 2.90
CA ASN A 105 4.51 -44.46 3.79
C ASN A 105 4.07 -45.73 3.04
N ALA A 106 3.37 -45.59 1.91
CA ALA A 106 2.98 -46.72 1.08
C ALA A 106 4.20 -47.46 0.50
N ASN A 107 5.20 -46.71 0.02
CA ASN A 107 6.45 -47.28 -0.49
C ASN A 107 7.24 -48.03 0.60
N LEU A 108 7.29 -47.50 1.83
CA LEU A 108 7.93 -48.18 2.95
C LEU A 108 7.23 -49.50 3.29
N LYS A 109 5.90 -49.51 3.33
CA LYS A 109 5.11 -50.73 3.56
C LYS A 109 5.37 -51.77 2.47
N GLU A 110 5.38 -51.37 1.20
CA GLU A 110 5.65 -52.26 0.07
C GLU A 110 7.03 -52.91 0.14
N LYS A 111 8.08 -52.12 0.45
CA LYS A 111 9.44 -52.65 0.68
C LYS A 111 9.48 -53.68 1.81
N SER A 112 8.85 -53.37 2.94
CA SER A 112 8.83 -54.27 4.11
C SER A 112 8.11 -55.60 3.85
N MET A 113 7.11 -55.63 2.96
CA MET A 113 6.41 -56.85 2.56
C MET A 113 7.22 -57.72 1.59
N LYS A 114 8.02 -57.08 0.73
CA LYS A 114 8.92 -57.78 -0.21
C LYS A 114 10.11 -58.42 0.47
N GLU A 115 10.62 -57.82 1.56
CA GLU A 115 11.73 -58.38 2.35
C GLU A 115 11.32 -59.54 3.26
N LYS A 116 10.03 -59.72 3.52
CA LYS A 116 9.47 -60.80 4.35
C LYS A 116 9.01 -62.04 3.55
N LYS A 117 9.16 -62.01 2.23
CA LYS A 117 8.86 -63.12 1.30
C LYS A 117 10.15 -63.75 0.81
#